data_AF-A0A1I1NLX0-F1
#
_entry.id   AF-A0A1I1NLX0-F1
#
_cell.length_a   1.000
_cell.length_b   1.000
_cell.length_c   1.000
_cell.angle_alpha   90.00
_cell.angle_beta   90.00
_cell.angle_gamma   90.00
#
_symmetry.space_group_name_H-M   'P 1'
#
loop_
_entity.id
_entity.type
_entity.pdbx_description
1 polymer ?
#
loop_
_entity_poly.entity_id
_entity_poly.type
_entity_poly.pdbx_seq_one_letter_code
_entity_poly.pdbx_strand_id
1 'polypeptide(L)'
;MEIIVLLLVPLPLGLLVRHRTAGFVAYTAVHAFVFTFQSLVLVVGWAGGVGRSAFGAFPAADMGEVWAYGAVNLVVYAVGLGLLVAGQRVAGRRRAEQSAVDVTPVG
;
A
#
# COMPACT_ATOMS: atom_id res chain seq x y z
N MET A 1 -10.44 -3.31 -1.83
CA MET A 1 -9.54 -4.00 -0.87
C MET A 1 -8.27 -3.18 -0.64
N GLU A 2 -7.78 -2.46 -1.66
CA GLU A 2 -6.59 -1.59 -1.54
C GLU A 2 -6.63 -0.54 -0.41
N ILE A 3 -7.79 0.06 -0.12
CA ILE A 3 -7.89 1.03 0.99
C ILE A 3 -7.60 0.37 2.35
N ILE A 4 -7.98 -0.90 2.53
CA ILE A 4 -7.71 -1.64 3.78
C ILE A 4 -6.20 -1.87 3.91
N VAL A 5 -5.54 -2.29 2.82
CA VAL A 5 -4.09 -2.46 2.77
C VAL A 5 -3.39 -1.14 3.07
N LEU A 6 -3.84 -0.04 2.46
CA LEU A 6 -3.30 1.31 2.68
C LEU A 6 -3.33 1.71 4.15
N LEU A 7 -4.41 1.41 4.87
CA LEU A 7 -4.58 1.82 6.27
C LEU A 7 -3.79 0.94 7.23
N LEU A 8 -3.72 -0.38 6.99
CA LEU A 8 -3.24 -1.33 7.99
C LEU A 8 -1.80 -1.78 7.79
N VAL A 9 -1.26 -1.71 6.58
CA VAL A 9 0.01 -2.35 6.23
C VAL A 9 1.21 -1.41 6.26
N PRO A 10 1.22 -0.24 5.58
CA PRO A 10 2.45 0.51 5.36
C PRO A 10 3.04 1.12 6.63
N LEU A 11 2.19 1.65 7.54
CA LEU A 11 2.68 2.30 8.75
C LEU A 11 3.29 1.29 9.75
N PRO A 12 2.65 0.14 10.07
CA PRO A 12 3.30 -0.89 10.89
C PRO A 12 4.57 -1.44 10.25
N LEU A 13 4.58 -1.69 8.93
CA LEU A 13 5.80 -2.11 8.23
C LEU A 13 6.93 -1.11 8.38
N GLY A 14 6.64 0.19 8.28
CA GLY A 14 7.63 1.25 8.44
C GLY A 14 8.18 1.34 9.85
N LEU A 15 7.37 1.05 10.86
CA LEU A 15 7.79 1.07 12.27
C LEU A 15 8.61 -0.18 12.66
N LEU A 16 8.20 -1.35 12.18
CA LEU A 16 8.72 -2.65 12.62
C LEU A 16 9.95 -3.09 11.80
N VAL A 17 9.96 -2.86 10.49
CA VAL A 17 11.04 -3.37 9.63
C VAL A 17 12.24 -2.44 9.65
N ARG A 18 13.38 -2.93 10.13
CA ARG A 18 14.63 -2.15 10.21
C ARG A 18 15.24 -1.88 8.84
N HIS A 19 15.18 -2.85 7.92
CA HIS A 19 15.86 -2.75 6.63
C HIS A 19 14.96 -2.09 5.58
N ARG A 20 15.39 -0.95 5.04
CA ARG A 20 14.55 -0.13 4.15
C ARG A 20 14.06 -0.90 2.93
N THR A 21 14.97 -1.62 2.26
CA THR A 21 14.62 -2.39 1.06
C THR A 21 13.64 -3.52 1.37
N ALA A 22 13.79 -4.20 2.50
CA ALA A 22 12.87 -5.26 2.90
C ALA A 22 11.46 -4.70 3.16
N GLY A 23 11.37 -3.51 3.75
CA GLY A 23 10.08 -2.81 3.93
C GLY A 23 9.39 -2.48 2.61
N PHE A 24 10.13 -1.95 1.63
CA PHE A 24 9.59 -1.66 0.30
C PHE A 24 9.17 -2.92 -0.44
N VAL A 25 9.99 -3.97 -0.42
CA VAL A 25 9.70 -5.26 -1.05
C VAL A 25 8.46 -5.89 -0.42
N ALA A 26 8.38 -5.93 0.91
CA ALA A 26 7.23 -6.48 1.62
C ALA A 26 5.94 -5.71 1.34
N TYR A 27 5.98 -4.38 1.40
CA TYR A 27 4.81 -3.56 1.07
C TYR A 27 4.36 -3.76 -0.38
N THR A 28 5.30 -3.78 -1.32
CA THR A 28 5.01 -4.00 -2.74
C THR A 28 4.44 -5.40 -2.99
N ALA A 29 4.97 -6.43 -2.34
CA ALA A 29 4.46 -7.80 -2.46
C ALA A 29 3.03 -7.92 -1.93
N VAL A 30 2.74 -7.35 -0.76
CA VAL A 30 1.38 -7.36 -0.18
C VAL A 30 0.41 -6.59 -1.07
N HIS A 31 0.78 -5.39 -1.52
CA HIS A 31 -0.05 -4.59 -2.41
C HIS A 31 -0.32 -5.29 -3.74
N ALA A 32 0.70 -5.83 -4.39
CA ALA A 32 0.56 -6.56 -5.65
C ALA A 32 -0.34 -7.80 -5.51
N PHE A 33 -0.19 -8.55 -4.42
CA PHE A 33 -1.04 -9.71 -4.13
C PHE A 33 -2.51 -9.32 -4.02
N VAL A 34 -2.83 -8.33 -3.18
CA VAL A 34 -4.23 -7.89 -2.99
C VAL A 34 -4.80 -7.27 -4.25
N PHE A 35 -4.02 -6.47 -4.97
CA PHE A 35 -4.44 -5.86 -6.24
C PHE A 35 -4.79 -6.91 -7.29
N THR A 36 -4.05 -8.02 -7.33
CA THR A 36 -4.30 -9.14 -8.24
C THR A 36 -5.67 -9.78 -7.96
N PHE A 37 -5.98 -10.10 -6.70
CA PHE A 37 -7.28 -10.68 -6.34
C PHE A 37 -8.42 -9.69 -6.50
N GLN A 38 -8.20 -8.41 -6.17
CA GLN A 38 -9.19 -7.37 -6.41
C GLN A 38 -9.51 -7.24 -7.89
N SER A 39 -8.50 -7.22 -8.75
CA SER A 39 -8.66 -7.16 -10.20
C SER A 39 -9.42 -8.37 -10.74
N LEU A 40 -9.09 -9.57 -10.25
CA LEU A 40 -9.82 -10.80 -10.61
C LEU A 40 -11.30 -10.72 -10.22
N VAL A 41 -11.63 -10.24 -9.02
CA VAL A 41 -13.02 -10.06 -8.57
C VAL A 41 -13.78 -9.07 -9.48
N LEU A 42 -13.14 -7.98 -9.88
CA LEU A 42 -13.75 -7.01 -10.80
C LEU A 42 -14.01 -7.61 -12.18
N VAL A 43 -13.05 -8.37 -12.73
CA VAL A 43 -13.20 -9.03 -14.04
C VAL A 43 -14.29 -10.09 -14.00
N VAL A 44 -14.34 -10.92 -12.96
CA VAL A 44 -15.39 -11.94 -12.78
C VAL A 44 -16.76 -11.29 -12.61
N GLY A 45 -16.86 -10.21 -11.82
CA GLY A 45 -18.11 -9.47 -11.64
C GLY A 45 -18.60 -8.80 -12.93
N TRP A 46 -17.67 -8.20 -13.69
CA TRP A 46 -17.96 -7.60 -15.00
C TRP A 46 -18.47 -8.62 -16.01
N ALA A 47 -17.79 -9.76 -16.14
CA ALA A 47 -18.21 -10.84 -17.04
C ALA A 47 -19.53 -11.51 -16.62
N GLY A 48 -19.81 -11.58 -15.31
CA GLY A 48 -21.05 -12.11 -14.77
C GLY A 48 -22.24 -11.16 -14.86
N GLY A 49 -22.05 -9.91 -15.31
CA GLY A 49 -23.10 -8.89 -15.37
C GLY A 49 -23.61 -8.43 -14.01
N VAL A 50 -22.84 -8.63 -12.94
CA VAL A 50 -23.26 -8.34 -11.56
C VAL A 50 -22.63 -7.03 -11.08
N GLY A 51 -23.47 -6.02 -10.77
CA GLY A 51 -23.05 -4.75 -10.14
C GLY A 51 -22.86 -3.56 -11.10
N ARG A 52 -22.43 -2.41 -10.55
CA ARG A 52 -21.97 -1.27 -11.36
C ARG A 52 -20.64 -1.64 -12.01
N SER A 53 -20.59 -1.70 -13.33
CA SER A 53 -19.37 -2.06 -14.06
C SER A 53 -18.27 -1.03 -13.78
N ALA A 54 -17.10 -1.48 -13.32
CA ALA A 54 -15.91 -0.65 -13.20
C ALA A 54 -15.22 -0.38 -14.56
N PHE A 55 -15.72 -1.01 -15.62
CA PHE A 55 -15.14 -1.02 -16.96
C PHE A 55 -16.21 -0.82 -18.04
N GLY A 56 -17.34 -0.16 -17.75
CA GLY A 56 -18.47 -0.06 -18.68
C GLY A 56 -19.23 -1.38 -18.93
N ALA A 57 -20.27 -1.33 -19.77
CA ALA A 57 -21.20 -2.45 -19.95
C ALA A 57 -20.61 -3.61 -20.77
N PHE A 58 -20.54 -4.81 -20.18
CA PHE A 58 -20.13 -6.02 -20.90
C PHE A 58 -21.00 -6.24 -22.16
N PRO A 59 -20.40 -6.62 -23.31
CA PRO A 59 -18.99 -6.98 -23.53
C PRO A 59 -18.06 -5.81 -23.85
N ALA A 60 -18.57 -4.58 -23.91
CA ALA A 60 -17.79 -3.41 -24.29
C ALA A 60 -17.11 -2.79 -23.06
N ALA A 61 -15.77 -2.72 -23.10
CA ALA A 61 -15.01 -2.06 -22.05
C ALA A 61 -14.90 -0.55 -22.31
N ASP A 62 -15.12 0.27 -21.29
CA ASP A 62 -14.77 1.70 -21.28
C ASP A 62 -13.32 1.87 -20.81
N MET A 63 -12.42 2.18 -21.74
CA MET A 63 -11.00 2.37 -21.44
C MET A 63 -10.75 3.59 -20.55
N GLY A 64 -11.63 4.60 -20.56
CA GLY A 64 -11.54 5.74 -19.66
C GLY A 64 -11.69 5.33 -18.20
N GLU A 65 -12.66 4.46 -17.90
CA GLU A 65 -12.85 3.90 -16.56
C GLU A 65 -11.68 2.99 -16.13
N VAL A 66 -11.13 2.20 -17.06
CA VAL A 66 -9.94 1.36 -16.82
C VAL A 66 -8.74 2.23 -16.41
N TRP A 67 -8.47 3.31 -17.15
CA TRP A 67 -7.38 4.23 -16.84
C TRP A 67 -7.62 4.99 -15.53
N ALA A 68 -8.84 5.44 -15.29
CA ALA A 68 -9.20 6.11 -14.04
C ALA A 68 -9.00 5.17 -12.83
N TYR A 69 -9.41 3.91 -12.93
CA TYR A 69 -9.16 2.89 -11.93
C TYR A 69 -7.66 2.69 -11.70
N GLY A 70 -6.88 2.55 -12.77
CA GLY A 70 -5.42 2.43 -12.68
C GLY A 70 -4.78 3.64 -11.98
N ALA A 71 -5.19 4.86 -12.32
CA ALA A 71 -4.68 6.09 -11.71
C ALA A 71 -5.00 6.16 -10.21
N VAL A 72 -6.22 5.80 -9.80
CA VAL A 72 -6.61 5.76 -8.38
C VAL A 72 -5.75 4.75 -7.61
N ASN A 73 -5.53 3.55 -8.15
CA ASN A 73 -4.69 2.55 -7.49
C ASN A 73 -3.22 2.99 -7.40
N LEU A 74 -2.70 3.67 -8.43
CA LEU A 74 -1.36 4.24 -8.40
C LEU A 74 -1.22 5.30 -7.28
N VAL A 75 -2.22 6.17 -7.11
CA VAL A 75 -2.24 7.15 -6.01
C VAL A 75 -2.27 6.44 -4.67
N VAL A 76 -3.13 5.42 -4.49
CA VAL A 76 -3.19 4.62 -3.25
C VAL A 76 -1.84 3.97 -2.95
N TYR A 77 -1.19 3.37 -3.95
CA TYR A 77 0.14 2.79 -3.80
C TYR A 77 1.19 3.82 -3.37
N ALA A 78 1.21 4.99 -4.03
CA ALA A 78 2.14 6.07 -3.70
C ALA A 78 1.94 6.60 -2.28
N VAL A 79 0.69 6.76 -1.84
CA VAL A 79 0.36 7.17 -0.46
C VAL A 79 0.87 6.13 0.53
N GLY A 80 0.68 4.84 0.26
CA GLY A 80 1.18 3.79 1.14
C GLY A 80 2.71 3.73 1.21
N LEU A 81 3.42 3.96 0.10
CA LEU A 81 4.88 4.15 0.12
C LEU A 81 5.28 5.36 1.00
N GLY A 82 4.53 6.46 0.91
CA GLY A 82 4.73 7.63 1.78
C GLY A 82 4.57 7.30 3.26
N LEU A 83 3.53 6.56 3.63
CA LEU A 83 3.28 6.10 5.00
C LEU A 83 4.39 5.15 5.50
N LEU A 84 4.87 4.25 4.64
CA LEU A 84 6.00 3.37 4.94
C LEU A 84 7.26 4.18 5.26
N VAL A 85 7.61 5.15 4.43
CA VAL A 85 8.76 6.05 4.64
C VAL A 85 8.60 6.87 5.91
N ALA A 86 7.39 7.39 6.17
CA ALA A 86 7.10 8.12 7.40
C ALA A 86 7.31 7.24 8.64
N GLY A 87 6.82 6.00 8.63
CA GLY A 87 7.04 5.01 9.69
C GLY A 87 8.53 4.74 9.93
N GLN A 88 9.30 4.54 8.86
CA GLN A 88 10.75 4.31 8.94
C GLN A 88 11.49 5.52 9.54
N ARG A 89 11.07 6.73 9.20
CA ARG A 89 11.66 7.97 9.73
C ARG A 89 11.37 8.11 11.22
N VAL A 90 10.15 7.83 11.66
CA VAL A 90 9.75 7.84 13.08
C VAL A 90 10.53 6.79 13.86
N ALA A 91 10.63 5.56 13.36
CA ALA A 91 11.40 4.49 14.00
C ALA A 91 12.89 4.81 14.10
N GLY A 92 13.47 5.44 13.06
CA GLY A 92 14.86 5.89 13.06
C GLY A 92 15.14 6.96 14.12
N ARG A 93 14.26 7.96 14.24
CA ARG A 93 14.36 9.01 15.28
C ARG A 93 14.32 8.43 16.69
N ARG A 94 13.35 7.55 16.97
CA ARG A 94 13.21 6.91 18.28
C ARG A 94 14.45 6.11 18.69
N ARG A 95 15.07 5.41 17.74
CA ARG A 95 16.30 4.64 18.00
C ARG A 95 17.50 5.55 18.28
N ALA A 96 17.63 6.66 17.55
CA ALA A 96 18.70 7.63 17.78
C ALA A 96 18.58 8.29 19.17
N GLU A 97 17.36 8.63 19.59
CA GLU A 97 17.08 9.16 20.93
C GLU A 97 17.44 8.14 22.03
N GLN A 98 17.07 6.87 21.86
CA GLN A 98 17.43 5.81 22.80
C GLN A 98 18.94 5.61 22.90
N SER A 99 19.66 5.63 21.78
CA SER A 99 21.13 5.53 21.78
C SER A 99 21.82 6.75 22.42
N ALA A 100 21.22 7.94 22.39
CA ALA A 100 21.79 9.11 23.03
C ALA A 100 21.66 9.09 24.57
N VAL A 101 20.56 8.54 25.09
CA VAL A 101 20.33 8.36 26.54
C VAL A 101 21.29 7.33 27.15
N ASP A 102 21.63 6.29 26.40
CA ASP A 102 22.55 5.23 26.86
C ASP A 102 24.01 5.71 27.00
N VAL A 103 24.37 6.83 26.36
CA VAL A 103 25.75 7.34 26.29
C VAL A 103 26.03 8.44 27.32
N THR A 104 25.02 9.02 27.99
CA THR A 104 25.24 9.95 29.11
C THR A 104 25.60 9.18 30.38
N PRO A 105 26.86 9.18 30.84
CA PRO A 105 27.20 8.60 32.12
C PRO A 105 26.64 9.54 33.20
N VAL A 106 25.91 8.99 34.16
CA VAL A 106 25.56 9.70 35.40
C VAL A 106 26.88 9.93 36.15
N GLY A 107 27.44 11.13 36.00
CA GLY A 107 28.60 11.61 36.75
C GLY A 107 28.16 12.49 37.92
#